data_AF-A0A2E6QSJ2-F1
#
_entry.id   AF-A0A2E6QSJ2-F1
#
_cell.length_a   1.000
_cell.length_b   1.000
_cell.length_c   1.000
_cell.angle_alpha   90.00
_cell.angle_beta   90.00
_cell.angle_gamma   90.00
#
_symmetry.space_group_name_H-M   'P 1'
#
loop_
_entity.id
_entity.type
_entity.pdbx_description
1 polymer ?
#
loop_
_entity_poly.entity_id
_entity_poly.type
_entity_poly.pdbx_seq_one_letter_code
_entity_poly.pdbx_strand_id
1 'polypeptide(L)' 'MINKYYLQINFLFLIILIVCSSNKSYSQQDPQYSQYMYNTMAVNSAYAGQRDALSIIGLYRNQWVGIDGAPKTLS' A
#
# COMPACT_ATOMS: atom_id res chain seq x y z
N MET A 1 21.82 46.61 0.53
CA MET A 1 22.44 45.37 1.04
C MET A 1 21.48 44.71 2.00
N ILE A 2 20.93 43.55 1.65
CA ILE A 2 20.09 42.78 2.58
C ILE A 2 21.03 42.19 3.64
N ASN A 3 20.71 42.42 4.91
CA ASN A 3 21.54 42.00 6.03
C ASN A 3 21.51 40.45 6.14
N LYS A 4 22.68 39.82 6.20
CA LYS A 4 22.89 38.36 6.21
C LYS A 4 22.05 37.65 7.28
N TYR A 5 21.83 38.31 8.42
CA TYR A 5 21.01 37.79 9.52
C TYR A 5 19.54 37.62 9.14
N TYR A 6 18.96 38.52 8.34
CA TYR A 6 17.57 38.38 7.87
C TYR A 6 17.38 37.16 6.96
N LEU A 7 18.36 36.90 6.11
CA LEU A 7 18.36 35.74 5.22
C LEU A 7 18.44 34.43 6.02
N GLN A 8 19.27 34.39 7.07
CA GLN A 8 19.37 33.24 7.98
C GLN A 8 18.08 33.02 8.78
N ILE A 9 17.42 34.07 9.27
CA ILE A 9 16.17 33.98 10.01
C ILE A 9 15.04 33.46 9.13
N ASN A 10 14.90 34.00 7.91
CA ASN A 10 13.89 33.53 6.96
C ASN A 10 14.10 32.06 6.58
N PHE A 11 15.36 31.64 6.41
CA PHE A 11 15.69 30.25 6.14
C PHE A 11 15.29 29.33 7.31
N LEU A 12 15.59 29.74 8.54
CA LEU A 12 15.21 29.00 9.75
C LEU A 12 13.69 28.88 9.87
N PHE A 13 12.96 29.96 9.60
CA PHE A 13 11.51 29.99 9.61
C PHE A 13 10.89 29.05 8.57
N LEU A 14 11.48 28.99 7.37
CA LEU A 14 11.05 28.09 6.31
C LEU A 14 11.23 26.62 6.71
N ILE A 15 12.34 26.28 7.36
CA ILE A 15 12.60 24.92 7.89
C ILE A 15 11.54 24.53 8.91
N ILE A 16 11.23 25.43 9.85
CA ILE A 16 10.23 25.18 10.90
C ILE A 16 8.86 24.91 10.29
N LEU A 17 8.45 25.69 9.29
CA LEU A 17 7.19 25.50 8.57
C LEU A 17 7.09 24.13 7.88
N ILE A 18 8.18 23.66 7.28
CA ILE A 18 8.23 22.36 6.58
C ILE A 18 8.11 21.20 7.58
N VAL A 19 8.74 21.31 8.75
CA VAL A 19 8.66 20.25 9.77
C VAL A 19 7.25 20.18 10.36
N CYS A 20 6.63 21.32 10.64
CA CYS A 20 5.27 21.40 11.20
C CYS A 20 4.16 20.93 10.23
N SER A 21 4.41 20.90 8.91
CA SER A 21 3.42 20.49 7.92
C SER A 21 3.39 18.98 7.64
N SER A 22 4.18 18.18 8.36
CA SER A 22 4.21 16.73 8.18
C SER A 22 2.93 16.07 8.71
N ASN A 23 2.10 15.57 7.79
CA ASN A 23 0.94 14.75 8.12
C ASN A 23 1.34 13.27 8.19
N LYS A 24 0.71 12.52 9.11
CA LYS A 24 0.88 11.05 9.19
C LYS A 24 0.25 10.41 7.95
N SER A 25 1.07 9.81 7.10
CA SER A 25 0.59 8.97 6.00
C SER A 25 0.18 7.61 6.55
N TYR A 26 -1.04 7.16 6.26
CA TYR A 26 -1.45 5.77 6.47
C TYR A 26 -0.98 4.96 5.27
N SER A 27 0.22 4.37 5.36
CA SER A 27 0.70 3.48 4.31
C SER A 27 -0.16 2.20 4.26
N GLN A 28 -0.26 1.64 3.05
CA GLN A 28 -1.06 0.47 2.71
C GLN A 28 -0.90 -0.68 3.72
N GLN A 29 -2.00 -1.35 4.03
CA GLN A 29 -1.95 -2.62 4.76
C GLN A 29 -1.04 -3.59 4.01
N ASP A 30 -0.13 -4.23 4.75
CA ASP A 30 0.69 -5.29 4.20
C ASP A 30 -0.22 -6.36 3.58
N PRO A 31 0.03 -6.76 2.33
CA PRO A 31 -0.80 -7.74 1.68
C PRO A 31 -0.65 -9.08 2.41
N GLN A 32 -1.69 -9.47 3.13
CA GLN A 32 -1.72 -10.74 3.85
C GLN A 32 -2.00 -11.87 2.86
N TYR A 33 -0.96 -12.57 2.40
CA TYR A 33 -1.12 -13.77 1.58
C TYR A 33 -0.98 -15.04 2.43
N SER A 34 -2.10 -15.64 2.81
CA SER A 34 -2.09 -16.96 3.48
C SER A 34 -1.97 -18.13 2.48
N GLN A 35 -2.08 -17.86 1.17
CA GLN A 35 -2.15 -18.88 0.11
C GLN A 35 -1.18 -18.62 -1.05
N TYR A 36 0.01 -18.06 -0.79
CA TYR A 36 1.03 -17.80 -1.83
C TYR A 36 1.27 -19.00 -2.75
N MET A 37 1.30 -20.22 -2.20
CA MET A 37 1.53 -21.46 -2.94
C MET A 37 0.38 -21.84 -3.90
N TYR A 38 -0.84 -21.38 -3.65
CA TYR A 38 -2.03 -21.73 -4.43
C TYR A 38 -2.48 -20.64 -5.40
N ASN A 39 -1.80 -19.48 -5.39
CA ASN A 39 -2.15 -18.34 -6.23
C ASN A 39 -0.93 -17.69 -6.89
N THR A 40 -0.12 -18.51 -7.55
CA THR A 40 1.04 -18.04 -8.31
C THR A 40 0.64 -17.12 -9.47
N MET A 41 -0.57 -17.27 -10.02
CA MET A 41 -1.10 -16.38 -11.07
C MET A 41 -1.35 -14.95 -10.60
N ALA A 42 -1.81 -14.73 -9.36
CA ALA A 42 -2.01 -13.36 -8.85
C ALA A 42 -0.69 -12.62 -8.57
N VAL A 43 0.41 -13.35 -8.41
CA VAL A 43 1.74 -12.77 -8.19
C VAL A 43 2.51 -12.64 -9.50
N ASN A 44 2.36 -13.61 -10.41
CA ASN A 44 3.04 -13.65 -11.69
C ASN A 44 2.06 -14.01 -12.83
N SER A 45 1.63 -12.99 -13.57
CA SER A 45 0.72 -13.14 -14.71
C SER A 45 1.28 -14.03 -15.82
N ALA A 46 2.60 -14.22 -15.92
CA ALA A 46 3.21 -15.12 -16.90
C ALA A 46 2.91 -16.61 -16.63
N TYR A 47 2.43 -16.95 -15.42
CA TYR A 47 2.05 -18.33 -15.07
C TYR A 47 0.75 -18.78 -15.76
N ALA A 48 -0.11 -17.84 -16.19
CA ALA A 48 -1.43 -18.15 -16.76
C ALA A 48 -1.40 -18.93 -18.08
N GLY A 49 -0.24 -19.04 -18.74
CA GLY A 49 -0.05 -19.81 -19.97
C GLY A 49 1.12 -20.80 -19.92
N GLN A 50 1.68 -21.09 -18.73
CA GLN A 50 2.79 -22.05 -18.63
C GLN A 50 2.37 -23.50 -18.94
N ARG A 51 1.08 -23.80 -18.74
CA ARG A 51 0.50 -25.11 -19.04
C ARG A 51 -0.30 -24.98 -20.33
N ASP A 52 -0.14 -25.94 -21.24
CA ASP A 52 -0.85 -25.98 -22.52
C ASP A 52 -2.31 -26.46 -22.34
N ALA A 53 -3.02 -25.81 -21.41
CA ALA A 53 -4.37 -26.15 -20.96
C ALA A 53 -5.09 -24.91 -20.45
N LEU A 54 -6.42 -24.90 -20.60
CA LEU A 54 -7.28 -23.86 -20.01
C LEU A 54 -7.14 -23.86 -18.48
N SER A 55 -6.79 -22.71 -17.90
CA SER A 55 -6.64 -22.53 -16.45
C SER A 55 -7.56 -21.41 -15.97
N ILE A 56 -8.49 -21.74 -15.07
CA ILE A 56 -9.42 -20.79 -14.43
C ILE A 56 -9.21 -20.92 -12.91
N ILE A 57 -8.97 -19.80 -12.23
CA ILE A 57 -8.86 -19.73 -10.76
C ILE A 57 -9.92 -18.75 -10.24
N GLY A 58 -10.67 -19.16 -9.22
CA GLY A 58 -11.55 -18.30 -8.44
C GLY A 58 -11.11 -18.29 -6.98
N LEU A 59 -11.16 -17.12 -6.35
CA LEU A 59 -10.68 -16.90 -4.99
C LEU A 59 -11.78 -16.30 -4.12
N TYR A 60 -12.02 -16.91 -2.97
CA TYR A 60 -12.96 -16.41 -1.98
C TYR A 60 -12.28 -16.25 -0.63
N ARG A 61 -12.44 -15.08 -0.01
CA ARG A 61 -11.82 -14.78 1.29
C ARG A 61 -12.85 -14.26 2.29
N ASN A 62 -12.83 -14.85 3.48
CA ASN A 62 -13.66 -14.47 4.62
C ASN A 62 -12.82 -14.46 5.90
N GLN A 63 -12.20 -13.33 6.22
CA GLN A 63 -11.18 -13.26 7.30
C GLN A 63 -11.75 -12.90 8.68
N TRP A 64 -12.91 -12.27 8.73
CA TRP A 64 -13.46 -11.64 9.92
C TRP A 64 -14.75 -12.35 10.36
N VAL A 65 -14.70 -13.68 10.40
CA VAL A 65 -15.86 -14.52 10.72
C VAL A 65 -16.33 -14.19 12.14
N GLY A 66 -17.63 -13.91 12.29
CA GLY A 66 -18.24 -13.54 13.57
C GLY A 66 -18.30 -12.03 13.88
N ILE A 67 -17.79 -11.19 12.98
CA ILE A 67 -18.00 -9.73 13.04
C ILE A 67 -19.11 -9.36 12.06
N ASP A 68 -20.23 -8.85 12.57
CA ASP A 68 -21.35 -8.40 11.74
C ASP A 68 -20.91 -7.26 10.80
N GLY A 69 -21.25 -7.39 9.52
CA GLY A 69 -20.92 -6.41 8.48
C GLY A 69 -19.47 -6.48 7.95
N ALA A 70 -18.68 -7.45 8.38
CA ALA A 70 -17.28 -7.53 7.93
C ALA A 70 -17.15 -7.87 6.44
N PRO A 71 -16.10 -7.35 5.76
CA PRO A 71 -15.95 -7.47 4.31
C PRO A 71 -15.69 -8.90 3.86
N LYS A 72 -16.37 -9.31 2.80
CA LYS A 72 -16.18 -10.56 2.07
C LYS A 72 -15.68 -10.23 0.66
N THR A 73 -14.60 -10.86 0.22
CA THR A 73 -13.98 -10.58 -1.08
C THR A 73 -14.06 -11.81 -1.97
N LEU A 74 -14.51 -11.62 -3.21
CA LEU A 74 -14.52 -12.62 -4.29
C LEU A 74 -13.70 -12.04 -5.45
N SER A 75 -12.79 -12.82 -6.03
CA SER A 75 -11.91 -12.41 -7.14
C SER A 75 -11.69 -13.54 -8.14
#